data_AF-A0A8X6SJ94-F1
#
_entry.id   AF-A0A8X6SJ94-F1
#
_cell.length_a   1.000
_cell.length_b   1.000
_cell.length_c   1.000
_cell.angle_alpha   90.00
_cell.angle_beta   90.00
_cell.angle_gamma   90.00
#
_symmetry.space_group_name_H-M   'P 1'
#
loop_
_entity.id
_entity.type
_entity.pdbx_description
1 polymer ?
#
loop_
_entity_poly.entity_id
_entity_poly.type
_entity_poly.pdbx_seq_one_letter_code
_entity_poly.pdbx_strand_id
1 'polypeptide(L)'
;MLRISVAAKTRVNMVTSCVRLYKEPQVTQVIRNNRLRGLGHIWRSPENNQTRAYTFKNPMGSRTRGRPPTKWIDDVENDSKY
;
A
#
# COMPACT_ATOMS: atom_id res chain seq x y z
N MET A 1 -40.60 14.57 -12.55
CA MET A 1 -39.97 15.50 -11.58
C MET A 1 -39.75 14.74 -10.28
N LEU A 2 -38.55 14.19 -10.03
CA LEU A 2 -38.30 13.35 -8.85
C LEU A 2 -38.04 14.21 -7.61
N ARG A 3 -38.99 14.21 -6.66
CA ARG A 3 -38.82 14.79 -5.31
C ARG A 3 -38.01 13.81 -4.46
N ILE A 4 -36.70 14.04 -4.39
CA ILE A 4 -35.84 13.37 -3.41
C ILE A 4 -36.20 13.94 -2.03
N SER A 5 -36.66 13.08 -1.12
CA SER A 5 -36.98 13.41 0.27
C SER A 5 -35.82 14.16 0.95
N VAL A 6 -36.14 15.22 1.71
CA VAL A 6 -35.17 16.05 2.47
C VAL A 6 -34.30 15.21 3.41
N ALA A 7 -34.80 14.07 3.91
CA ALA A 7 -34.05 13.13 4.74
C ALA A 7 -32.98 12.34 3.94
N ALA A 8 -33.24 12.04 2.67
CA ALA A 8 -32.25 11.41 1.80
C ALA A 8 -31.15 12.41 1.42
N LYS A 9 -31.50 13.69 1.23
CA LYS A 9 -30.55 14.77 0.93
C LYS A 9 -29.58 15.04 2.08
N THR A 10 -30.07 15.04 3.33
CA THR A 10 -29.23 15.24 4.53
C THR A 10 -28.28 14.07 4.78
N ARG A 11 -28.71 12.82 4.59
CA ARG A 11 -27.81 11.64 4.65
C ARG A 11 -26.69 11.71 3.62
N VAL A 12 -27.01 12.00 2.36
CA VAL A 12 -26.00 12.12 1.30
C VAL A 12 -25.02 13.25 1.60
N ASN A 13 -25.51 14.39 2.09
CA ASN A 13 -24.65 15.51 2.47
C ASN A 13 -23.72 15.17 3.63
N MET A 14 -24.21 14.43 4.64
CA MET A 14 -23.39 14.03 5.80
C MET A 14 -22.27 13.07 5.39
N VAL A 15 -22.59 12.02 4.61
CA VAL A 15 -21.59 11.08 4.08
C VAL A 15 -20.55 11.80 3.21
N THR A 16 -21.01 12.68 2.32
CA THR A 16 -20.12 13.47 1.46
C THR A 16 -19.23 14.41 2.27
N SER A 17 -19.74 14.98 3.37
CA SER A 17 -18.96 15.83 4.28
C SER A 17 -17.89 15.03 5.01
N CYS A 18 -18.21 13.83 5.50
CA CYS A 18 -17.25 12.95 6.15
C CYS A 18 -16.13 12.54 5.19
N VAL A 19 -16.45 12.12 3.97
CA VAL A 19 -15.44 11.76 2.96
C VAL A 19 -14.53 12.95 2.62
N ARG A 20 -15.06 14.18 2.54
CA ARG A 20 -14.26 15.39 2.32
C ARG A 20 -13.39 15.77 3.52
N LEU A 21 -13.91 15.63 4.74
CA LEU A 21 -13.24 16.04 5.98
C LEU A 21 -12.14 15.06 6.38
N TYR A 22 -12.42 13.76 6.30
CA TYR A 22 -11.50 12.72 6.75
C TYR A 22 -10.54 12.25 5.66
N LYS A 23 -10.74 12.71 4.41
CA LYS A 23 -9.93 12.36 3.21
C LYS A 23 -9.38 10.95 3.36
N GLU A 24 -10.28 9.96 3.44
CA GLU A 24 -9.86 8.58 3.67
C GLU A 24 -8.71 8.26 2.73
N PRO A 25 -7.53 7.88 3.27
CA PRO A 25 -6.38 7.62 2.43
C PRO A 25 -6.79 6.49 1.50
N GLN A 26 -6.56 6.69 0.21
CA GLN A 26 -6.81 5.66 -0.77
C GLN A 26 -6.12 4.37 -0.29
N VAL A 27 -6.81 3.23 -0.37
CA VAL A 27 -6.29 1.95 0.12
C VAL A 27 -4.87 1.68 -0.42
N THR A 28 -4.61 2.11 -1.66
CA THR A 28 -3.29 2.10 -2.28
C THR A 28 -2.25 2.88 -1.48
N GLN A 29 -2.53 4.12 -1.04
CA GLN A 29 -1.62 4.92 -0.22
C GLN A 29 -1.31 4.26 1.13
N VAL A 30 -2.31 3.63 1.77
CA VAL A 30 -2.10 2.88 3.02
C VAL A 30 -1.16 1.70 2.80
N ILE A 31 -1.36 0.95 1.72
CA ILE A 31 -0.49 -0.19 1.35
C ILE A 31 0.94 0.29 1.07
N ARG A 32 1.12 1.38 0.30
CA ARG A 32 2.44 1.97 0.02
C ARG A 32 3.16 2.37 1.30
N ASN A 33 2.47 3.12 2.17
CA ASN A 33 3.04 3.57 3.44
C ASN A 33 3.44 2.39 4.34
N ASN A 34 2.64 1.32 4.37
CA ASN A 34 2.98 0.13 5.14
C ASN A 34 4.18 -0.62 4.56
N ARG A 35 4.31 -0.72 3.23
CA ARG A 35 5.49 -1.30 2.58
C ARG A 35 6.77 -0.53 2.90
N LEU A 36 6.73 0.81 2.82
CA LEU A 36 7.86 1.67 3.18
C LEU A 36 8.25 1.55 4.66
N ARG A 37 7.25 1.53 5.56
CA ARG A 37 7.49 1.29 7.00
C ARG A 37 8.12 -0.09 7.24
N GLY A 38 7.61 -1.11 6.55
CA GLY A 38 8.16 -2.47 6.59
C GLY A 38 9.61 -2.53 6.13
N LEU A 39 9.96 -1.84 5.04
CA LEU A 39 11.34 -1.76 4.56
C LEU A 39 12.26 -1.11 5.60
N GLY A 40 11.83 -0.01 6.22
CA GLY A 40 12.60 0.62 7.30
C GLY A 40 12.77 -0.26 8.54
N HIS A 41 11.82 -1.15 8.82
CA HIS A 41 11.96 -2.16 9.88
C HIS A 41 12.98 -3.25 9.51
N ILE A 42 12.91 -3.77 8.28
CA ILE A 42 13.85 -4.78 7.77
C ILE A 42 15.28 -4.20 7.72
N TRP A 43 15.44 -2.96 7.28
CA TRP A 43 16.74 -2.27 7.24
C TRP A 43 17.41 -2.14 8.61
N ARG A 44 16.62 -1.83 9.64
CA ARG A 44 17.11 -1.71 11.03
C ARG A 44 17.35 -3.05 11.72
N SER A 45 16.91 -4.15 11.13
CA SER A 45 17.16 -5.49 11.67
C SER A 45 18.64 -5.87 11.51
N PRO A 46 19.21 -6.70 12.42
CA PRO A 46 20.60 -7.11 12.32
C PRO A 46 20.89 -7.86 11.01
N GLU A 47 22.14 -7.80 10.53
CA GLU A 47 22.57 -8.40 9.25
C GLU A 47 22.26 -9.92 9.18
N ASN A 48 22.37 -10.61 10.31
CA ASN A 48 22.08 -12.03 10.44
C ASN A 48 20.57 -12.36 10.45
N ASN A 49 19.70 -11.35 10.41
CA ASN A 49 18.27 -11.58 10.28
C ASN A 49 17.98 -12.14 8.89
N GLN A 50 17.37 -13.34 8.85
CA GLN A 50 17.01 -14.03 7.62
C GLN A 50 16.14 -13.14 6.71
N THR A 51 15.19 -12.39 7.25
CA THR A 51 14.33 -11.49 6.48
C THR A 51 15.16 -10.42 5.78
N ARG A 52 16.10 -9.78 6.48
CA ARG A 52 17.00 -8.80 5.88
C ARG A 52 17.87 -9.43 4.80
N ALA A 53 18.44 -10.59 5.08
CA ALA A 53 19.24 -11.34 4.12
C ALA A 53 18.43 -11.67 2.85
N TYR A 54 17.24 -12.24 2.95
CA TYR A 54 16.42 -12.60 1.79
C TYR A 54 15.89 -11.39 1.00
N THR A 55 15.64 -10.26 1.67
CA THR A 55 15.16 -9.04 1.00
C THR A 55 16.25 -8.40 0.15
N PHE A 56 17.49 -8.31 0.65
CA PHE A 56 18.57 -7.60 -0.04
C PHE A 56 19.52 -8.50 -0.84
N LYS A 57 19.64 -9.78 -0.48
CA LYS A 57 20.48 -10.73 -1.21
C LYS A 57 19.74 -11.18 -2.45
N ASN A 58 20.41 -11.14 -3.61
CA ASN A 58 19.96 -11.82 -4.81
C ASN A 58 20.46 -13.27 -4.77
N PRO A 59 19.60 -14.27 -4.46
CA PRO A 59 19.97 -15.65 -4.72
C PRO A 59 20.12 -15.82 -6.23
N MET A 60 21.34 -16.08 -6.67
CA MET A 60 21.65 -16.37 -8.07
C MET A 60 20.93 -17.67 -8.46
N GLY A 61 20.08 -17.62 -9.49
CA GLY A 61 19.29 -18.77 -9.96
C GLY A 61 18.20 -18.39 -10.95
N SER A 62 17.83 -19.31 -11.84
CA SER A 62 16.71 -19.12 -12.76
C SER A 62 15.40 -19.36 -12.04
N ARG A 63 14.43 -18.44 -12.16
CA ARG A 63 13.09 -18.62 -11.59
C ARG A 63 12.30 -19.59 -12.46
N THR A 64 11.56 -20.49 -11.81
CA THR A 64 10.63 -21.40 -12.48
C THR A 64 9.63 -20.62 -13.33
N ARG A 65 9.32 -21.14 -14.52
CA ARG A 65 8.34 -20.55 -15.43
C ARG A 65 7.01 -20.31 -14.71
N GLY A 66 6.46 -19.10 -14.82
CA GLY A 66 5.13 -18.74 -14.30
C GLY A 66 5.11 -17.79 -13.11
N ARG A 67 6.16 -17.71 -12.28
CA ARG A 67 6.24 -16.70 -11.22
C ARG A 67 6.61 -15.34 -11.84
N PRO A 68 5.80 -14.28 -11.66
CA PRO A 68 6.18 -12.94 -12.10
C PRO A 68 7.58 -12.57 -11.58
N PRO A 69 8.40 -11.89 -12.39
CA PRO A 69 9.77 -11.53 -11.99
C PRO A 69 9.80 -10.52 -10.83
N THR A 70 8.67 -9.87 -10.54
CA THR A 70 8.55 -8.83 -9.51
C THR A 70 8.83 -9.38 -8.11
N LYS A 71 9.82 -8.78 -7.45
CA LYS A 71 10.08 -8.95 -6.03
C LYS A 71 9.34 -7.89 -5.24
N TRP A 72 9.12 -8.19 -3.97
CA TRP A 72 8.57 -7.20 -3.04
C TRP A 72 9.40 -5.91 -2.99
N ILE A 73 10.75 -6.02 -3.05
CA ILE A 73 11.62 -4.83 -3.06
C ILE A 73 11.40 -3.96 -4.31
N ASP A 74 11.13 -4.55 -5.47
CA ASP A 74 10.84 -3.83 -6.71
C ASP A 74 9.55 -3.00 -6.56
N ASP A 75 8.54 -3.53 -5.87
CA ASP A 75 7.32 -2.79 -5.56
C ASP A 75 7.59 -1.63 -4.59
N VAL A 76 8.43 -1.83 -3.58
CA VAL A 76 8.79 -0.77 -2.62
C VAL A 76 9.59 0.35 -3.29
N GLU A 77 10.52 0.01 -4.20
CA GLU A 77 11.25 1.00 -5.01
C GLU A 77 10.33 1.77 -5.94
N ASN A 78 9.28 1.14 -6.46
CA ASN A 78 8.27 1.84 -7.24
C ASN A 78 7.39 2.74 -6.37
N ASP A 79 7.09 2.32 -5.12
CA ASP A 79 6.33 3.12 -4.17
C ASP A 79 7.06 4.41 -3.74
N SER A 80 8.40 4.47 -3.81
CA SER A 80 9.17 5.70 -3.49
C SER A 80 9.28 6.70 -4.64
N LYS A 81 8.90 6.32 -5.87
CA LYS A 81 9.02 7.17 -7.07
C LYS A 81 7.81 8.10 -7.28
N TYR A 82 6.71 7.88 -6.55
CA TYR A 82 5.44 8.60 -6.67
C TYR A 82 5.07 9.26 -5.34
#